data_AF-A0A848TGG7-F1
#
_entry.id   AF-A0A848TGG7-F1
#
_cell.length_a   1.000
_cell.length_b   1.000
_cell.length_c   1.000
_cell.angle_alpha   90.00
_cell.angle_beta   90.00
_cell.angle_gamma   90.00
#
_symmetry.space_group_name_H-M   'P 1'
#
loop_
_entity.id
_entity.type
_entity.pdbx_description
1 polymer ?
#
loop_
_entity_poly.entity_id
_entity_poly.type
_entity_poly.pdbx_seq_one_letter_code
_entity_poly.pdbx_strand_id
1 'polypeptide(L)'
;VYTLARQRLGQLGGTVPDSRMLCIGDGINTDIKGALGEDLDSLFITGGLAREETKTNRQPDAIALERYISEVQITPTYAVGFLR
;
A
#
# COMPACT_ATOMS: atom_id res chain seq x y z
N VAL A 1 0.27 -7.19 -12.22
CA VAL A 1 -1.08 -6.70 -11.84
C VAL A 1 -1.31 -5.27 -12.34
N TYR A 2 -0.39 -4.32 -12.10
CA TYR A 2 -0.50 -2.91 -12.55
C TYR A 2 -0.69 -2.72 -14.06
N THR A 3 0.08 -3.39 -14.91
CA THR A 3 -0.09 -3.32 -16.38
C THR A 3 -1.50 -3.73 -16.81
N LEU A 4 -2.05 -4.78 -16.21
CA LEU A 4 -3.41 -5.25 -16.51
C LEU A 4 -4.46 -4.25 -16.04
N ALA A 5 -4.26 -3.62 -14.87
CA ALA A 5 -5.15 -2.57 -14.37
C ALA A 5 -5.18 -1.36 -15.32
N ARG A 6 -4.02 -0.89 -15.78
CA ARG A 6 -3.91 0.21 -16.76
C ARG A 6 -4.56 -0.14 -18.10
N GLN A 7 -4.36 -1.36 -18.59
CA GLN A 7 -5.00 -1.82 -19.83
C GLN A 7 -6.54 -1.81 -19.71
N ARG A 8 -7.08 -2.32 -18.60
CA ARG A 8 -8.53 -2.31 -18.35
C ARG A 8 -9.08 -0.89 -18.20
N LEU A 9 -8.35 0.00 -17.54
CA LEU A 9 -8.72 1.40 -17.41
C LEU A 9 -8.79 2.10 -18.79
N GLY A 10 -7.80 1.82 -19.65
CA GLY A 10 -7.80 2.33 -21.02
C GLY A 10 -8.99 1.82 -21.85
N GLN A 11 -9.43 0.57 -21.64
CA GLN A 11 -10.63 0.02 -22.29
C GLN A 11 -11.93 0.75 -21.86
N LEU A 12 -11.94 1.35 -20.67
CA LEU A 12 -13.07 2.16 -20.18
C LEU A 12 -13.02 3.62 -20.67
N GLY A 13 -12.08 3.96 -21.55
CA GLY A 13 -11.96 5.29 -22.16
C GLY A 13 -11.30 6.35 -21.27
N GLY A 14 -10.73 5.94 -20.14
CA GLY A 14 -10.03 6.83 -19.22
C GLY A 14 -8.51 6.71 -19.34
N THR A 15 -7.82 7.82 -19.51
CA THR A 15 -6.42 7.97 -19.11
C THR A 15 -6.40 8.71 -17.77
N VAL A 16 -5.93 8.05 -16.72
CA VAL A 16 -5.73 8.66 -15.40
C VAL A 16 -4.22 8.80 -15.22
N PRO A 17 -3.70 9.99 -14.87
CA PRO A 17 -2.29 10.16 -14.57
C PRO A 17 -1.93 9.40 -13.29
N ASP A 18 -0.69 8.91 -13.23
CA ASP A 18 -0.17 8.13 -12.09
C ASP A 18 -0.28 8.89 -10.76
N SER A 19 -0.15 10.21 -10.77
CA SER A 19 -0.37 11.09 -9.60
C SER A 19 -1.80 11.10 -9.04
N ARG A 20 -2.75 10.46 -9.73
CA ARG A 20 -4.13 10.26 -9.26
C ARG A 20 -4.47 8.79 -9.05
N MET A 21 -3.47 7.92 -9.03
CA MET A 21 -3.63 6.51 -8.67
C MET A 21 -3.11 6.29 -7.25
N LEU A 22 -3.85 5.49 -6.49
CA LEU A 22 -3.47 5.09 -5.14
C LEU A 22 -3.52 3.56 -5.06
N CYS A 23 -2.39 2.96 -4.72
CA CYS A 23 -2.26 1.53 -4.51
C CYS A 23 -2.60 1.19 -3.07
N ILE A 24 -3.64 0.40 -2.84
CA ILE A 24 -4.10 0.06 -1.49
C ILE A 24 -3.94 -1.43 -1.27
N GLY A 25 -3.31 -1.83 -0.16
CA GLY A 25 -3.11 -3.23 0.17
C GLY A 25 -2.55 -3.46 1.57
N ASP A 26 -2.65 -4.70 2.04
CA ASP A 26 -2.15 -5.15 3.34
C ASP A 26 -0.85 -5.96 3.23
N GLY A 27 -0.39 -6.27 2.01
CA GLY A 27 0.89 -6.91 1.76
C GLY A 27 2.00 -5.90 1.48
N ILE A 28 2.92 -5.70 2.43
CA ILE A 28 4.04 -4.76 2.26
C ILE A 28 5.01 -5.22 1.14
N ASN A 29 5.22 -6.52 1.01
CA ASN A 29 6.13 -7.10 0.01
C ASN A 29 5.50 -7.29 -1.37
N THR A 30 4.18 -7.11 -1.50
CA THR A 30 3.42 -7.31 -2.74
C THR A 30 2.85 -6.01 -3.25
N ASP A 31 1.89 -5.44 -2.52
CA ASP A 31 1.13 -4.28 -2.97
C ASP A 31 1.99 -3.02 -2.88
N ILE A 32 2.58 -2.77 -1.70
CA ILE A 32 3.39 -1.59 -1.44
C ILE A 32 4.70 -1.63 -2.23
N LYS A 33 5.41 -2.76 -2.21
CA LYS A 33 6.61 -2.96 -3.03
C LYS A 33 6.32 -2.77 -4.52
N GLY A 34 5.20 -3.28 -4.99
CA GLY A 34 4.78 -3.12 -6.38
C GLY A 34 4.46 -1.67 -6.72
N ALA A 35 3.79 -0.93 -5.83
CA ALA A 35 3.48 0.49 -6.01
C ALA A 35 4.75 1.34 -6.09
N LEU A 36 5.72 1.11 -5.20
CA LEU A 36 7.02 1.78 -5.23
C LEU A 36 7.79 1.49 -6.53
N GLY A 37 7.73 0.25 -7.02
CA GLY A 37 8.36 -0.13 -8.30
C GLY A 37 7.71 0.54 -9.52
N GLU A 38 6.49 1.05 -9.37
CA GLU A 38 5.72 1.75 -10.41
C GLU A 38 5.65 3.26 -10.17
N ASP A 39 6.36 3.79 -9.17
CA ASP A 39 6.35 5.20 -8.73
C ASP A 39 4.93 5.71 -8.40
N LEU A 40 4.12 4.85 -7.77
CA LEU A 40 2.75 5.13 -7.38
C LEU A 40 2.63 5.33 -5.86
N ASP A 41 1.74 6.25 -5.48
CA ASP A 41 1.38 6.42 -4.08
C ASP A 41 0.75 5.14 -3.52
N SER A 42 1.08 4.83 -2.27
CA SER A 42 0.63 3.60 -1.61
C SER A 42 0.02 3.85 -0.22
N LEU A 43 -1.08 3.13 0.05
CA LEU A 43 -1.75 3.08 1.34
C LEU A 43 -1.64 1.67 1.91
N PHE A 44 -0.84 1.55 2.97
CA PHE A 44 -0.61 0.30 3.67
C PHE A 44 -1.66 0.05 4.75
N ILE A 45 -2.39 -1.06 4.61
CA ILE A 45 -3.42 -1.49 5.55
C ILE A 45 -2.79 -2.43 6.59
N THR A 46 -2.46 -1.89 7.75
CA THR A 46 -1.72 -2.63 8.78
C THR A 46 -2.57 -3.64 9.54
N GLY A 47 -3.90 -3.53 9.50
CA GLY A 47 -4.83 -4.42 10.19
C GLY A 47 -5.06 -5.78 9.51
N GLY A 48 -4.47 -6.00 8.33
CA GLY A 48 -4.46 -7.27 7.60
C GLY A 48 -3.26 -8.14 7.97
N LEU A 49 -2.41 -8.47 6.98
CA LEU A 49 -1.25 -9.36 7.18
C LEU A 49 -0.24 -8.90 8.24
N ALA A 50 -0.01 -7.59 8.38
CA ALA A 50 1.00 -7.05 9.31
C ALA A 50 0.42 -6.68 10.69
N ARG A 51 -0.74 -7.20 11.06
CA ARG A 51 -1.47 -6.77 12.25
C ARG A 51 -0.71 -7.03 13.54
N GLU A 52 -0.10 -8.19 13.66
CA GLU A 52 0.61 -8.59 14.88
C GLU A 52 1.91 -7.81 15.04
N GLU A 53 2.67 -7.67 13.94
CA GLU A 53 3.95 -6.99 13.88
C GLU A 53 3.83 -5.50 14.17
N THR A 54 2.80 -4.86 13.62
CA THR A 54 2.48 -3.44 13.81
C THR A 54 1.61 -3.17 15.04
N LYS A 55 1.25 -4.23 15.79
CA LYS A 55 0.35 -4.17 16.96
C LYS A 55 -0.96 -3.43 16.68
N THR A 56 -1.49 -3.61 15.48
CA THR A 56 -2.67 -2.85 15.03
C THR A 56 -3.92 -3.32 15.77
N ASN A 57 -4.51 -2.41 16.56
CA ASN A 57 -5.84 -2.60 17.15
C ASN A 57 -6.91 -1.83 16.37
N ARG A 58 -6.83 -0.49 16.36
CA ARG A 58 -7.61 0.40 15.47
C ARG A 58 -6.73 1.12 14.47
N GLN A 59 -5.56 1.53 14.93
CA GLN A 59 -4.45 2.07 14.16
C GLN A 59 -3.19 1.28 14.54
N PRO A 60 -2.15 1.26 13.71
CA PRO A 60 -0.87 0.69 14.08
C PRO A 60 -0.23 1.47 15.23
N ASP A 61 0.55 0.77 16.05
CA ASP A 61 1.46 1.42 16.99
C ASP A 61 2.61 2.05 16.20
N ALA A 62 2.92 3.33 16.45
CA ALA A 62 3.89 4.07 15.64
C ALA A 62 5.30 3.46 15.70
N ILE A 63 5.73 3.02 16.89
CA ILE A 63 7.05 2.43 17.09
C ILE A 63 7.13 1.05 16.43
N ALA A 64 6.08 0.24 16.60
CA ALA A 64 5.99 -1.07 15.96
C ALA A 64 5.96 -0.97 14.43
N LEU A 65 5.25 0.03 13.89
CA LEU A 65 5.19 0.31 12.45
C LEU A 65 6.55 0.76 11.89
N GLU A 66 7.21 1.72 12.54
CA GLU A 66 8.55 2.19 12.14
C GLU A 66 9.56 1.04 12.14
N ARG A 67 9.53 0.20 13.17
CA ARG A 67 10.38 -0.99 13.25
C ARG A 67 10.07 -1.95 12.10
N TYR A 68 8.81 -2.25 11.85
CA TYR A 68 8.40 -3.17 10.79
C TYR A 68 8.85 -2.67 9.40
N ILE A 69 8.58 -1.40 9.09
CA ILE A 69 9.00 -0.74 7.85
C ILE A 69 10.52 -0.76 7.70
N SER A 70 11.25 -0.52 8.80
CA SER A 70 12.71 -0.60 8.82
C SER A 70 13.23 -2.03 8.63
N GLU A 71 12.55 -3.04 9.15
CA GLU A 71 12.95 -4.44 8.95
C GLU A 71 12.76 -4.88 7.49
N VAL A 72 11.65 -4.48 6.87
CA VAL A 72 11.35 -4.85 5.47
C VAL A 72 12.01 -3.93 4.44
N GLN A 73 12.57 -2.78 4.86
CA GLN A 73 13.20 -1.77 4.01
C GLN A 73 12.26 -1.23 2.91
N ILE A 74 10.96 -1.12 3.21
CA ILE A 74 9.91 -0.68 2.30
C ILE A 74 9.06 0.35 3.01
N THR A 75 9.07 1.60 2.52
CA THR A 75 8.32 2.71 3.12
C THR A 75 7.07 3.01 2.29
N PRO A 76 5.85 2.75 2.79
CA PRO A 76 4.62 3.18 2.13
C PRO A 76 4.44 4.71 2.22
N THR A 77 3.67 5.30 1.29
CA THR A 77 3.34 6.74 1.34
C THR A 77 2.44 7.05 2.54
N TYR A 78 1.48 6.17 2.80
CA TYR A 78 0.50 6.29 3.88
C TYR A 78 0.29 4.94 4.56
N ALA A 79 -0.11 4.95 5.84
CA ALA A 79 -0.47 3.75 6.58
C ALA A 79 -1.74 3.98 7.41
N VAL A 80 -2.62 2.98 7.46
CA VAL A 80 -3.85 3.00 8.25
C VAL A 80 -4.18 1.62 8.78
N GLY A 81 -4.84 1.53 9.94
CA GLY A 81 -5.27 0.26 10.50
C GLY A 81 -6.29 -0.49 9.65
N PHE A 82 -7.41 0.17 9.27
CA PHE A 82 -8.51 -0.46 8.53
C PHE A 82 -9.16 0.54 7.56
N LEU A 83 -9.60 0.06 6.41
CA LEU A 83 -10.52 0.79 5.52
C LEU A 83 -11.93 0.75 6.10
N ARG A 84 -12.62 1.89 6.08
CA ARG A 84 -13.98 2.06 6.61
C ARG A 84 -14.77 3.01 5.74
#